data_AF-A0A3B0A6G1-F1
#
_entry.id   AF-A0A3B0A6G1-F1
#
_cell.length_a   1.000
_cell.length_b   1.000
_cell.length_c   1.000
_cell.angle_alpha   90.00
_cell.angle_beta   90.00
_cell.angle_gamma   90.00
#
_symmetry.space_group_name_H-M   'P 1'
#
loop_
_entity.id
_entity.type
_entity.pdbx_description
1 polymer ?
#
loop_
_entity_poly.entity_id
_entity_poly.type
_entity_poly.pdbx_seq_one_letter_code
_entity_poly.pdbx_strand_id
1 'polypeptide(L)' 'MTSAPSLVRSRMILSAKVIITDHWPNPDRCPICGVMVCRARGNAAYYLQIVGEPPYIPPSLDGGA' A
#
# COMPACT_ATOMS: atom_id res chain seq x y z
N MET A 1 -19.31 2.27 -18.21
CA MET A 1 -19.78 2.98 -17.00
C MET A 1 -19.38 2.16 -15.79
N THR A 2 -18.40 2.62 -15.00
CA THR A 2 -18.06 1.98 -13.71
C THR A 2 -19.19 2.29 -12.73
N SER A 3 -19.83 1.26 -12.17
CA SER A 3 -20.81 1.45 -11.10
C SER A 3 -20.12 2.08 -9.88
N ALA A 4 -20.84 2.88 -9.09
CA ALA A 4 -20.28 3.54 -7.90
C ALA A 4 -19.48 2.59 -6.97
N PRO A 5 -19.86 1.31 -6.76
CA PRO A 5 -19.06 0.36 -5.98
C PRO A 5 -17.70 0.03 -6.61
N SER A 6 -17.63 -0.09 -7.94
CA SER A 6 -16.36 -0.36 -8.64
C SER A 6 -15.39 0.82 -8.53
N LEU A 7 -15.90 2.06 -8.58
CA LEU A 7 -15.09 3.26 -8.38
C LEU A 7 -14.52 3.35 -6.95
N VAL A 8 -15.34 3.04 -5.93
CA VAL A 8 -14.89 3.02 -4.54
C VAL A 8 -13.79 1.96 -4.36
N ARG A 9 -13.97 0.75 -4.90
CA ARG A 9 -12.96 -0.31 -4.84
C ARG A 9 -11.65 0.12 -5.49
N SER A 10 -11.70 0.68 -6.70
CA SER A 10 -10.49 1.16 -7.39
C SER A 10 -9.78 2.26 -6.60
N ARG A 11 -10.51 3.19 -5.98
CA ARG A 11 -9.91 4.24 -5.13
C ARG A 11 -9.26 3.65 -3.88
N MET A 12 -9.91 2.71 -3.21
CA MET A 12 -9.35 2.07 -2.02
C MET A 12 -8.10 1.25 -2.34
N ILE A 13 -8.04 0.58 -3.50
CA ILE A 13 -6.82 -0.09 -3.98
C ILE A 13 -5.68 0.92 -4.17
N LEU A 14 -5.95 2.07 -4.80
CA LEU A 14 -4.94 3.12 -4.97
C LEU A 14 -4.49 3.69 -3.63
N SER A 15 -5.42 3.98 -2.72
CA SER A 15 -5.09 4.46 -1.37
C SER A 15 -4.23 3.47 -0.60
N ALA A 16 -4.49 2.16 -0.70
CA ALA A 16 -3.67 1.15 -0.07
C ALA A 16 -2.24 1.14 -0.65
N LYS A 17 -2.08 1.23 -1.97
CA LYS A 17 -0.76 1.32 -2.62
C LYS A 17 0.01 2.56 -2.18
N VAL A 18 -0.66 3.72 -2.05
CA VAL A 18 -0.04 4.95 -1.53
C VAL A 18 0.42 4.78 -0.08
N ILE A 19 -0.42 4.24 0.81
CA ILE A 19 -0.03 3.95 2.20
C ILE A 19 1.18 3.02 2.23
N ILE A 20 1.20 1.99 1.37
CA ILE A 20 2.32 1.07 1.30
C ILE A 20 3.61 1.80 0.88
N THR A 21 3.56 2.66 -0.14
CA THR A 21 4.69 3.47 -0.61
C THR A 21 5.21 4.43 0.44
N ASP A 22 4.33 5.24 1.04
CA ASP A 22 4.74 6.26 2.01
C ASP A 22 5.31 5.63 3.30
N HIS A 23 4.81 4.46 3.68
CA HIS A 23 5.27 3.73 4.87
C HIS A 23 6.31 2.64 4.56
N TRP A 24 6.74 2.51 3.30
CA TRP A 24 7.63 1.44 2.87
C TRP A 24 8.95 1.48 3.63
N PRO A 25 9.56 0.33 3.96
CA PRO A 25 10.72 0.29 4.85
C PRO A 25 11.86 1.21 4.40
N ASN A 26 12.23 2.07 5.34
CA ASN A 26 13.63 2.27 5.70
C ASN A 26 14.03 1.05 6.58
N PRO A 27 15.24 0.46 6.43
CA PRO A 27 15.67 -0.77 7.13
C PRO A 27 15.38 -0.80 8.63
N ASP A 28 15.39 0.35 9.29
CA ASP A 28 15.27 0.41 10.75
C ASP A 28 13.83 0.67 11.22
N ARG A 29 13.11 1.65 10.66
CA ARG A 29 11.78 2.07 11.14
C ARG A 29 10.90 2.60 10.02
N CYS A 30 9.58 2.60 10.25
CA CYS A 30 8.66 3.30 9.36
C CYS A 30 8.96 4.80 9.34
N PRO A 31 9.17 5.42 8.16
CA PRO A 31 9.53 6.84 8.06
C PRO A 31 8.38 7.78 8.48
N ILE A 32 7.13 7.32 8.39
CA ILE A 32 5.95 8.11 8.77
C ILE A 32 5.55 7.89 10.23
N CYS A 33 5.55 6.63 10.69
CA CYS A 33 5.07 6.30 12.05
C CYS A 33 6.17 6.24 13.11
N GLY A 34 7.45 6.14 12.74
CA GLY A 34 8.58 6.06 13.69
C GLY A 34 8.67 4.75 14.48
N VAL A 35 7.95 3.70 14.07
CA VAL A 35 7.90 2.38 14.75
C VAL A 35 8.51 1.29 13.89
N MET A 36 9.01 0.22 14.54
CA MET A 36 9.52 -0.98 13.86
C MET A 36 8.40 -1.74 13.12
N VAL A 37 7.24 -1.91 13.77
CA VAL A 37 6.10 -2.66 13.23
C VAL A 37 5.01 -1.68 12.79
N CYS A 38 4.94 -1.42 11.50
CA CYS A 38 3.99 -0.46 10.93
C CYS A 38 2.63 -1.09 10.62
N ARG A 39 1.64 -0.88 11.50
CA ARG A 39 0.26 -1.36 11.28
C ARG A 39 -0.40 -0.77 10.03
N ALA A 40 -0.15 0.50 9.70
CA ALA A 40 -0.74 1.14 8.51
C ALA A 40 -0.34 0.39 7.22
N ARG A 41 0.97 0.20 7.01
CA ARG A 41 1.52 -0.65 5.94
C ARG A 41 0.97 -2.08 5.97
N GLY A 42 0.94 -2.72 7.14
CA GLY A 42 0.42 -4.08 7.29
C GLY A 42 -1.04 -4.22 6.88
N ASN A 43 -1.90 -3.30 7.34
CA ASN A 43 -3.32 -3.29 7.00
C ASN A 43 -3.55 -2.99 5.53
N ALA A 44 -2.77 -2.09 4.93
CA ALA A 44 -2.87 -1.78 3.51
C ALA A 44 -2.45 -2.98 2.63
N ALA A 45 -1.36 -3.65 2.98
CA ALA A 45 -0.94 -4.88 2.29
C ALA A 45 -1.97 -6.00 2.44
N TYR A 46 -2.52 -6.19 3.65
CA TYR A 46 -3.57 -7.16 3.92
C TYR A 46 -4.86 -6.84 3.16
N TYR A 47 -5.23 -5.56 3.03
CA TYR A 47 -6.37 -5.14 2.22
C TYR A 47 -6.20 -5.55 0.75
N LEU A 48 -5.03 -5.29 0.15
CA LEU A 48 -4.73 -5.69 -1.23
C LEU A 48 -4.91 -7.21 -1.41
N GLN A 49 -4.44 -8.01 -0.45
CA GLN A 49 -4.64 -9.46 -0.44
C GLN A 49 -6.14 -9.84 -0.42
N ILE A 50 -6.94 -9.22 0.45
CA ILE A 50 -8.38 -9.49 0.56
C ILE A 50 -9.10 -9.18 -0.76
N VAL A 51 -8.71 -8.10 -1.45
CA VAL A 51 -9.36 -7.70 -2.71
C VAL A 51 -8.78 -8.37 -3.96
N GLY A 52 -7.85 -9.32 -3.80
CA GLY A 52 -7.27 -10.11 -4.89
C GLY A 52 -6.25 -9.36 -5.73
N GLU A 53 -5.67 -8.27 -5.22
CA GLU A 53 -4.55 -7.60 -5.88
C GLU A 53 -3.23 -8.36 -5.61
N PRO A 54 -2.28 -8.34 -6.57
CA PRO A 54 -0.97 -8.92 -6.34
C PRO A 54 -0.21 -8.17 -5.22
N PRO A 55 0.78 -8.81 -4.58
CA PRO A 55 1.70 -8.13 -3.68
C PRO A 55 2.28 -6.88 -4.35
N TYR A 56 2.18 -5.74 -3.67
CA TYR A 56 2.65 -4.46 -4.19
C TYR A 56 3.98 -4.10 -3.56
N ILE A 57 4.96 -3.77 -4.41
CA ILE A 57 6.28 -3.25 -4.06
C ILE A 57 6.42 -1.88 -4.74
N PRO A 58 6.82 -0.81 -4.03
CA PRO A 58 6.91 0.53 -4.61
C PRO A 58 7.98 0.64 -5.74
N PRO A 59 7.68 1.38 -6.83
CA PRO A 59 8.53 1.58 -8.01
C PRO A 59 9.95 2.13 -7.77
N SER A 60 10.18 2.77 -6.63
CA SER A 60 11.50 3.35 -6.31
C SER A 60 12.49 2.32 -5.76
N LEU A 61 12.10 1.05 -5.62
CA LEU A 61 12.88 0.01 -4.93
C LEU A 61 13.12 -1.25 -5.77
N ASP A 62 12.38 -1.40 -6.86
CA ASP A 62 12.55 -2.37 -7.95
C ASP A 62 13.49 -1.83 -9.05
N GLY A 63 14.17 -0.71 -8.83
CA GLY A 63 15.24 -0.21 -9.71
C GLY A 63 14.79 0.73 -10.83
N GLY A 64 13.60 1.35 -10.71
CA GLY A 64 13.13 2.38 -11.64
C GLY A 64 13.64 3.78 -11.29
N ALA A 65 14.93 4.04 -11.53
CA ALA A 65 15.52 5.37 -11.69
C ALA A 65 16.52 5.35 -12.86
#